data_AF-A0A519Z1K5-F1
#
_entry.id   AF-A0A519Z1K5-F1
#
_cell.length_a   1.000
_cell.length_b   1.000
_cell.length_c   1.000
_cell.angle_alpha   90.00
_cell.angle_beta   90.00
_cell.angle_gamma   90.00
#
_symmetry.space_group_name_H-M   'P 1'
#
loop_
_entity.id
_entity.type
_entity.pdbx_description
1 polymer ?
#
loop_
_entity_poly.entity_id
_entity_poly.type
_entity_poly.pdbx_seq_one_letter_code
_entity_poly.pdbx_strand_id
1 'polypeptide(L)'
;QRLDALAEACILLPDGQGLIFPHGFYLQTGEGKLFDSGLRDMLFEKRIASPNGEDFLYVFYNKENGTYLLLSYNLIAQRVDNPIICSGYALFEDGELCYLRPDAEAKKHHAVQIWQTPYVAADFELPVTQESMLYNLGNKEIVRAMAEVQEVLTLVGKEDSYSGLYLDLIRRTTTLADTYHWLRDPAAQALAEPLADIQQTATSAVEEFDKVRSIRKNTAETVQRVLGQADELRARISRMADVTEVNEYVGLLAALRAARGEVISLKELRYVDLPAVEKAAEDLTEVSKQVAGQTVEFLLRPDALKPYATRVQAIAEGVEKVQKTTEANEREKEANAVSSELELLIEVVGNLPMDDPTQTTRIIDSISTIYAGFNQIRAALKRRRQALAGTEAQAEFTAQLKLLEQALVNYLDLSDTPAKCDEYSTKLLVQLEELEGKFPDFDQFLTQLAERRETVYEAFESRKVSLVAARNQRASALAQSAERIIKAVQNRLGRLETLADINGYFAADMLVEKVRQTVQDLLDLGDTVKADELQSRLKTVKEDAVRQLKDRAELFTDGGQALKFGS
;
A
#
# COMPACT_ATOMS: atom_id res chain seq x y z
N GLN A 1 -9.41 26.18 -52.79
CA GLN A 1 -9.69 27.07 -53.94
C GLN A 1 -11.12 27.57 -53.82
N ARG A 2 -11.41 28.79 -54.29
CA ARG A 2 -12.78 29.29 -54.40
C ARG A 2 -13.43 28.59 -55.60
N LEU A 3 -14.53 27.87 -55.38
CA LEU A 3 -15.29 27.16 -56.42
C LEU A 3 -16.61 27.88 -56.61
N ASP A 4 -16.69 28.74 -57.64
CA ASP A 4 -17.90 29.55 -57.89
C ASP A 4 -19.12 28.67 -58.25
N ALA A 5 -18.89 27.45 -58.75
CA ALA A 5 -19.90 26.41 -58.96
C ALA A 5 -20.72 26.04 -57.71
N LEU A 6 -20.15 26.19 -56.51
CA LEU A 6 -20.87 25.93 -55.25
C LEU A 6 -21.95 26.97 -54.98
N ALA A 7 -21.85 28.17 -55.57
CA ALA A 7 -22.87 29.21 -55.45
C ALA A 7 -24.10 28.92 -56.33
N GLU A 8 -23.95 28.13 -57.40
CA GLU A 8 -25.03 27.77 -58.31
C GLU A 8 -25.89 26.64 -57.74
N ALA A 9 -25.26 25.51 -57.39
CA ALA A 9 -25.92 24.39 -56.75
C ALA A 9 -24.91 23.53 -55.99
N CYS A 10 -25.17 23.27 -54.71
CA CYS A 10 -24.37 22.39 -53.86
C CYS A 10 -25.31 21.46 -53.09
N ILE A 11 -25.23 20.16 -53.38
CA ILE A 11 -26.13 19.16 -52.82
C ILE A 11 -25.33 18.24 -51.89
N LEU A 12 -25.84 18.03 -50.68
CA LEU A 12 -25.28 17.07 -49.74
C LEU A 12 -25.57 15.65 -50.23
N LEU A 13 -24.54 14.83 -50.32
CA LEU A 13 -24.66 13.40 -50.56
C LEU A 13 -25.34 12.72 -49.36
N PRO A 14 -25.99 11.55 -49.55
CA PRO A 14 -26.67 10.88 -48.46
C PRO A 14 -25.67 10.50 -47.34
N ASP A 15 -26.19 10.40 -46.12
CA ASP A 15 -25.42 10.14 -44.89
C ASP A 15 -24.25 11.10 -44.63
N GLY A 16 -24.24 12.26 -45.29
CA GLY A 16 -23.20 13.28 -45.10
C GLY A 16 -21.86 12.93 -45.75
N GLN A 17 -21.84 11.95 -46.67
CA GLN A 17 -20.60 11.41 -47.27
C GLN A 17 -19.88 12.38 -48.23
N GLY A 18 -20.41 13.59 -48.43
CA GLY A 18 -19.77 14.63 -49.23
C GLY A 18 -20.74 15.59 -49.89
N LEU A 19 -20.24 16.31 -50.89
CA LEU A 19 -20.98 17.28 -51.67
C LEU A 19 -20.88 16.94 -53.15
N ILE A 20 -21.99 17.10 -53.86
CA ILE A 20 -22.06 17.00 -55.32
C ILE A 20 -22.59 18.30 -55.91
N PHE A 21 -21.94 18.78 -56.96
CA PHE A 21 -22.25 20.03 -57.63
C PHE A 21 -21.99 19.89 -59.13
N PRO A 22 -22.48 20.79 -59.99
CA PRO A 22 -22.44 20.59 -61.44
C PRO A 22 -21.03 20.42 -62.02
N HIS A 23 -20.03 20.97 -61.34
CA HIS A 23 -18.64 20.99 -61.78
C HIS A 23 -17.77 19.93 -61.09
N GLY A 24 -18.36 19.03 -60.29
CA GLY A 24 -17.57 18.05 -59.56
C GLY A 24 -18.22 17.51 -58.31
N PHE A 25 -17.41 16.83 -57.53
CA PHE A 25 -17.81 16.33 -56.22
C PHE A 25 -16.63 16.41 -55.26
N TYR A 26 -16.96 16.39 -53.97
CA TYR A 26 -15.99 16.29 -52.89
C TYR A 26 -16.51 15.34 -51.81
N LEU A 27 -15.85 14.20 -51.64
CA LEU A 27 -16.22 13.17 -50.68
C LEU A 27 -15.53 13.40 -49.34
N GLN A 28 -16.15 12.91 -48.27
CA GLN A 28 -15.58 12.95 -46.92
C GLN A 28 -14.28 12.14 -46.80
N THR A 29 -14.06 11.17 -47.68
CA THR A 29 -12.80 10.42 -47.81
C THR A 29 -11.62 11.30 -48.21
N GLY A 30 -11.88 12.52 -48.70
CA GLY A 30 -10.90 13.47 -49.23
C GLY A 30 -10.74 13.36 -50.75
N GLU A 31 -11.40 12.40 -51.40
CA GLU A 31 -11.44 12.29 -52.85
C GLU A 31 -12.36 13.35 -53.44
N GLY A 32 -11.88 14.06 -54.46
CA GLY A 32 -12.67 15.04 -55.17
C GLY A 32 -12.17 15.21 -56.58
N LYS A 33 -13.11 15.38 -57.51
CA LYS A 33 -12.81 15.60 -58.92
C LYS A 33 -13.62 16.78 -59.42
N LEU A 34 -12.94 17.71 -60.09
CA LEU A 34 -13.58 18.75 -60.87
C LEU A 34 -13.68 18.29 -62.32
N PHE A 35 -14.87 18.44 -62.90
CA PHE A 35 -15.11 18.17 -64.31
C PHE A 35 -14.91 19.45 -65.11
N ASP A 36 -14.06 19.41 -66.13
CA ASP A 36 -13.91 20.50 -67.11
C ASP A 36 -14.84 20.23 -68.29
N SER A 37 -16.14 20.45 -68.10
CA SER A 37 -17.18 20.21 -69.10
C SER A 37 -17.53 21.44 -69.93
N GLY A 38 -16.96 22.61 -69.60
CA GLY A 38 -17.31 23.89 -70.24
C GLY A 38 -18.75 24.37 -69.98
N LEU A 39 -19.54 23.63 -69.22
CA LEU A 39 -20.91 23.96 -68.82
C LEU A 39 -20.88 24.96 -67.67
N ARG A 40 -21.66 26.03 -67.77
CA ARG A 40 -21.81 27.06 -66.72
C ARG A 40 -23.29 27.20 -66.35
N ASP A 41 -23.60 27.85 -65.22
CA ASP A 41 -24.97 28.21 -64.84
C ASP A 41 -25.93 27.00 -64.78
N MET A 42 -25.44 25.89 -64.22
CA MET A 42 -26.18 24.63 -64.13
C MET A 42 -27.03 24.62 -62.86
N LEU A 43 -28.36 24.51 -63.02
CA LEU A 43 -29.29 24.48 -61.90
C LEU A 43 -29.61 23.04 -61.49
N PHE A 44 -29.70 22.78 -60.19
CA PHE A 44 -30.19 21.49 -59.71
C PHE A 44 -31.68 21.32 -60.03
N GLU A 45 -32.02 20.25 -60.74
CA GLU A 45 -33.42 19.94 -61.09
C GLU A 45 -34.03 18.98 -60.07
N LYS A 46 -33.41 17.81 -59.87
CA LYS A 46 -33.92 16.77 -58.98
C LYS A 46 -32.87 15.71 -58.65
N ARG A 47 -33.18 14.93 -57.61
CA ARG A 47 -32.48 13.70 -57.22
C ARG A 47 -33.41 12.51 -57.40
N ILE A 48 -32.95 11.47 -58.08
CA ILE A 48 -33.65 10.19 -58.19
C ILE A 48 -32.90 9.19 -57.31
N ALA A 49 -33.57 8.66 -56.29
CA ALA A 49 -33.03 7.60 -55.44
C ALA A 49 -33.57 6.26 -55.95
N SER A 50 -32.68 5.32 -56.25
CA SER A 50 -33.10 3.98 -56.64
C SER A 50 -33.71 3.23 -55.44
N PRO A 51 -34.72 2.38 -55.64
CA PRO A 51 -35.24 1.47 -54.62
C PRO A 51 -34.18 0.52 -54.03
N ASN A 52 -33.05 0.30 -54.71
CA ASN A 52 -31.92 -0.46 -54.18
C ASN A 52 -31.19 0.24 -53.02
N GLY A 53 -31.52 1.49 -52.71
CA GLY A 53 -30.98 2.23 -51.56
C GLY A 53 -29.51 2.66 -51.68
N GLU A 54 -28.77 2.18 -52.67
CA GLU A 54 -27.34 2.47 -52.88
C GLU A 54 -27.11 3.53 -53.96
N ASP A 55 -27.94 3.60 -55.00
CA ASP A 55 -27.69 4.49 -56.15
C ASP A 55 -28.56 5.73 -56.16
N PHE A 56 -27.92 6.88 -56.39
CA PHE A 56 -28.55 8.20 -56.46
C PHE A 56 -28.14 8.92 -57.75
N LEU A 57 -29.11 9.28 -58.58
CA LEU A 57 -28.89 10.12 -59.77
C LEU A 57 -29.19 11.57 -59.44
N TYR A 58 -28.22 12.45 -59.66
CA TYR A 58 -28.37 13.89 -59.54
C TYR A 58 -28.49 14.50 -60.93
N VAL A 59 -29.58 15.23 -61.16
CA VAL A 59 -29.87 15.87 -62.45
C VAL A 59 -29.69 17.37 -62.31
N PHE A 60 -28.81 17.92 -63.15
CA PHE A 60 -28.63 19.35 -63.31
C PHE A 60 -29.05 19.77 -64.73
N TYR A 61 -29.57 20.98 -64.85
CA TYR A 61 -30.12 21.52 -66.09
C TYR A 61 -29.64 22.95 -66.33
N ASN A 62 -29.18 23.24 -67.54
CA ASN A 62 -28.91 24.59 -68.00
C ASN A 62 -30.09 25.11 -68.83
N LYS A 63 -30.67 26.24 -68.38
CA LYS A 63 -31.84 26.88 -69.01
C LYS A 63 -31.53 27.54 -70.35
N GLU A 64 -30.31 28.03 -70.55
CA GLU A 64 -29.92 28.76 -71.77
C GLU A 64 -29.72 27.81 -72.95
N ASN A 65 -29.03 26.69 -72.72
CA ASN A 65 -28.63 25.76 -73.78
C ASN A 65 -29.45 24.46 -73.80
N GLY A 66 -30.38 24.27 -72.87
CA GLY A 66 -31.24 23.07 -72.82
C GLY A 66 -30.47 21.78 -72.55
N THR A 67 -29.31 21.86 -71.89
CA THR A 67 -28.42 20.71 -71.64
C THR A 67 -28.62 20.17 -70.23
N TYR A 68 -28.65 18.85 -70.10
CA TYR A 68 -28.71 18.11 -68.86
C TYR A 68 -27.36 17.48 -68.52
N LEU A 69 -27.07 17.41 -67.24
CA LEU A 69 -25.94 16.71 -66.66
C LEU A 69 -26.47 15.73 -65.62
N LEU A 70 -26.20 14.44 -65.83
CA LEU A 70 -26.57 13.37 -64.93
C LEU A 70 -25.32 12.85 -64.22
N LEU A 71 -25.32 12.89 -62.89
CA LEU A 71 -24.25 12.36 -62.06
C LEU A 71 -24.80 11.21 -61.20
N SER A 72 -24.28 10.01 -61.45
CA SER A 72 -24.56 8.82 -60.64
C SER A 72 -23.64 8.78 -59.43
N TYR A 73 -24.22 8.61 -58.24
CA TYR A 73 -23.49 8.39 -57.00
C TYR A 73 -23.91 7.06 -56.38
N ASN A 74 -22.92 6.24 -56.01
CA ASN A 74 -23.13 5.01 -55.26
C ASN A 74 -22.69 5.19 -53.80
N LEU A 75 -23.61 4.93 -52.87
CA LEU A 75 -23.43 5.11 -51.42
C LEU A 75 -22.41 4.16 -50.82
N ILE A 76 -22.38 2.91 -51.29
CA ILE A 76 -21.49 1.86 -50.74
C ILE A 76 -20.07 2.11 -51.21
N ALA A 77 -19.87 2.20 -52.52
CA ALA A 77 -18.57 2.43 -53.13
C ALA A 77 -18.02 3.84 -52.85
N GLN A 78 -18.88 4.75 -52.34
CA GLN A 78 -18.59 6.17 -52.16
C GLN A 78 -17.95 6.75 -53.43
N ARG A 79 -18.61 6.56 -54.57
CA ARG A 79 -18.05 6.92 -55.88
C ARG A 79 -19.07 7.63 -56.74
N VAL A 80 -18.62 8.66 -57.44
CA VAL A 80 -19.37 9.30 -58.52
C VAL A 80 -18.88 8.74 -59.85
N ASP A 81 -19.77 8.18 -60.67
CA ASP A 81 -19.42 7.67 -61.99
C ASP A 81 -19.20 8.80 -63.01
N ASN A 82 -18.78 8.44 -64.23
CA ASN A 82 -18.54 9.43 -65.28
C ASN A 82 -19.81 10.23 -65.61
N PRO A 83 -19.73 11.57 -65.70
CA PRO A 83 -20.88 12.40 -66.01
C PRO A 83 -21.51 12.08 -67.36
N ILE A 84 -22.84 12.00 -67.42
CA ILE A 84 -23.59 11.91 -68.67
C ILE A 84 -24.11 13.30 -69.03
N ILE A 85 -23.63 13.85 -70.13
CA ILE A 85 -24.09 15.13 -70.69
C ILE A 85 -25.05 14.80 -71.83
N CYS A 86 -26.27 15.35 -71.81
CA CYS A 86 -27.29 15.07 -72.81
C CYS A 86 -28.22 16.26 -73.07
N SER A 87 -28.84 16.33 -74.25
CA SER A 87 -29.84 17.38 -74.58
C SER A 87 -31.27 17.01 -74.16
N GLY A 88 -31.46 15.78 -73.70
CA GLY A 88 -32.72 15.26 -73.20
C GLY A 88 -32.56 13.80 -72.80
N TYR A 89 -33.34 13.36 -71.83
CA TYR A 89 -33.34 11.99 -71.34
C TYR A 89 -34.75 11.54 -70.95
N ALA A 90 -34.97 10.24 -70.98
CA ALA A 90 -36.14 9.55 -70.44
C ALA A 90 -35.64 8.35 -69.62
N LEU A 91 -36.20 8.19 -68.42
CA LEU A 91 -35.94 7.06 -67.55
C LEU A 91 -37.23 6.23 -67.46
N PHE A 92 -37.16 4.97 -67.87
CA PHE A 92 -38.28 4.03 -67.87
C PHE A 92 -38.38 3.30 -66.53
N GLU A 93 -39.55 2.70 -66.27
CA GLU A 93 -39.87 2.06 -64.98
C GLU A 93 -38.94 0.87 -64.67
N ASP A 94 -38.43 0.20 -65.69
CA ASP A 94 -37.48 -0.92 -65.62
C ASP A 94 -36.00 -0.50 -65.50
N GLY A 95 -35.75 0.81 -65.40
CA GLY A 95 -34.41 1.37 -65.26
C GLY A 95 -33.67 1.59 -66.59
N GLU A 96 -34.33 1.43 -67.74
CA GLU A 96 -33.75 1.85 -69.01
C GLU A 96 -33.64 3.39 -69.05
N LEU A 97 -32.42 3.90 -69.18
CA LEU A 97 -32.12 5.32 -69.41
C LEU A 97 -31.85 5.54 -70.89
N CYS A 98 -32.78 6.22 -71.55
CA CYS A 98 -32.62 6.69 -72.92
C CYS A 98 -32.19 8.16 -72.91
N TYR A 99 -31.11 8.52 -73.59
CA TYR A 99 -30.71 9.92 -73.72
C TYR A 99 -30.17 10.29 -75.10
N LEU A 100 -30.32 11.57 -75.43
CA LEU A 100 -29.83 12.19 -76.66
C LEU A 100 -28.45 12.79 -76.43
N ARG A 101 -27.48 12.42 -77.25
CA ARG A 101 -26.17 13.07 -77.20
C ARG A 101 -26.29 14.56 -77.54
N PRO A 102 -25.51 15.42 -76.88
CA PRO A 102 -25.46 16.82 -77.23
C PRO A 102 -24.84 16.98 -78.62
N ASP A 103 -25.59 17.59 -79.54
CA ASP A 103 -25.11 17.99 -80.85
C ASP A 103 -24.96 19.52 -80.88
N ALA A 104 -23.80 20.03 -81.31
CA ALA A 104 -23.55 21.47 -81.41
C ALA A 104 -24.32 22.13 -82.59
N GLU A 105 -24.79 21.33 -83.55
CA GLU A 105 -25.50 21.80 -84.75
C GLU A 105 -26.85 21.09 -84.88
N ALA A 106 -27.87 21.84 -85.31
CA ALA A 106 -29.20 21.28 -85.55
C ALA A 106 -29.17 20.26 -86.70
N LYS A 107 -29.67 19.05 -86.44
CA LYS A 107 -29.69 17.93 -87.40
C LYS A 107 -31.07 17.30 -87.46
N LYS A 108 -31.35 16.55 -88.54
CA LYS A 108 -32.63 15.84 -88.73
C LYS A 108 -32.65 14.44 -88.09
N HIS A 109 -31.48 13.86 -87.84
CA HIS A 109 -31.33 12.53 -87.27
C HIS A 109 -30.43 12.63 -86.04
N HIS A 110 -30.93 12.20 -84.89
CA HIS A 110 -30.19 12.19 -83.62
C HIS A 110 -29.96 10.75 -83.16
N ALA A 111 -28.77 10.48 -82.63
CA ALA A 111 -28.46 9.19 -82.03
C ALA A 111 -29.00 9.15 -80.59
N VAL A 112 -29.83 8.14 -80.30
CA VAL A 112 -30.27 7.83 -78.94
C VAL A 112 -29.34 6.76 -78.36
N GLN A 113 -28.88 6.95 -77.14
CA GLN A 113 -28.21 5.91 -76.37
C GLN A 113 -29.15 5.34 -75.33
N ILE A 114 -29.14 4.02 -75.20
CA ILE A 114 -29.96 3.27 -74.23
C ILE A 114 -28.99 2.57 -73.28
N TRP A 115 -29.17 2.81 -71.99
CA TRP A 115 -28.36 2.23 -70.92
C TRP A 115 -29.28 1.55 -69.93
N GLN A 116 -28.96 0.32 -69.53
CA GLN A 116 -29.58 -0.28 -68.35
C GLN A 116 -28.97 0.36 -67.11
N THR A 117 -29.79 1.00 -66.28
CA THR A 117 -29.35 1.70 -65.06
C THR A 117 -30.03 1.11 -63.83
N PRO A 118 -29.49 1.33 -62.62
CA PRO A 118 -30.12 0.87 -61.39
C PRO A 118 -31.36 1.69 -60.99
N TYR A 119 -31.72 2.75 -61.71
CA TYR A 119 -32.79 3.68 -61.33
C TYR A 119 -34.17 3.22 -61.81
N VAL A 120 -34.76 2.24 -61.12
CA VAL A 120 -36.10 1.72 -61.42
C VAL A 120 -37.21 2.51 -60.71
N ALA A 121 -38.46 2.38 -61.18
CA ALA A 121 -39.62 2.97 -60.51
C ALA A 121 -39.88 2.32 -59.14
N ALA A 122 -40.57 3.05 -58.25
CA ALA A 122 -40.78 2.59 -56.87
C ALA A 122 -41.66 1.33 -56.76
N ASP A 123 -42.49 1.08 -57.76
CA ASP A 123 -43.39 -0.06 -57.92
C ASP A 123 -42.85 -1.15 -58.86
N PHE A 124 -41.63 -0.97 -59.39
CA PHE A 124 -40.97 -1.99 -60.21
C PHE A 124 -40.48 -3.16 -59.33
N GLU A 125 -40.96 -4.37 -59.63
CA GLU A 125 -40.58 -5.57 -58.89
C GLU A 125 -39.19 -6.05 -59.30
N LEU A 126 -38.20 -5.82 -58.44
CA LEU A 126 -36.87 -6.42 -58.59
C LEU A 126 -36.90 -7.89 -58.16
N PRO A 127 -36.19 -8.78 -58.87
CA PRO A 127 -36.06 -10.17 -58.44
C PRO A 127 -35.29 -10.22 -57.11
N VAL A 128 -35.94 -10.69 -56.04
CA VAL A 128 -35.38 -10.77 -54.69
C VAL A 128 -35.41 -12.20 -54.15
N THR A 129 -34.36 -12.57 -53.40
CA THR A 129 -34.32 -13.83 -52.66
C THR A 129 -34.99 -13.65 -51.30
N GLN A 130 -36.22 -14.15 -51.17
CA GLN A 130 -37.03 -13.98 -49.95
C GLN A 130 -36.63 -14.92 -48.81
N GLU A 131 -35.85 -15.97 -49.09
CA GLU A 131 -35.47 -17.02 -48.12
C GLU A 131 -34.25 -16.67 -47.25
N SER A 132 -33.71 -15.45 -47.34
CA SER A 132 -32.54 -15.01 -46.56
C SER A 132 -32.92 -14.21 -45.32
N MET A 133 -32.21 -14.41 -44.20
CA MET A 133 -32.35 -13.57 -43.00
C MET A 133 -32.13 -12.08 -43.30
N LEU A 134 -31.22 -11.76 -44.23
CA LEU A 134 -30.94 -10.40 -44.68
C LEU A 134 -32.17 -9.72 -45.33
N TYR A 135 -33.08 -10.49 -45.91
CA TYR A 135 -34.32 -9.95 -46.49
C TYR A 135 -35.17 -9.24 -45.42
N ASN A 136 -35.12 -9.70 -44.16
CA ASN A 136 -35.91 -9.15 -43.06
C ASN A 136 -35.34 -7.86 -42.45
N LEU A 137 -34.06 -7.54 -42.69
CA LEU A 137 -33.40 -6.33 -42.15
C LEU A 137 -33.77 -5.07 -42.94
N GLY A 138 -34.16 -5.23 -44.20
CA GLY A 138 -34.44 -4.14 -45.10
C GLY A 138 -33.17 -3.57 -45.75
N ASN A 139 -33.26 -3.30 -47.05
CA ASN A 139 -32.09 -2.99 -47.88
C ASN A 139 -31.33 -1.73 -47.44
N LYS A 140 -32.02 -0.69 -46.97
CA LYS A 140 -31.40 0.56 -46.51
C LYS A 140 -30.42 0.36 -45.35
N GLU A 141 -30.74 -0.53 -44.41
CA GLU A 141 -29.86 -0.82 -43.27
C GLU A 141 -28.58 -1.52 -43.74
N ILE A 142 -28.71 -2.50 -44.65
CA ILE A 142 -27.59 -3.24 -45.22
C ILE A 142 -26.67 -2.31 -46.01
N VAL A 143 -27.23 -1.47 -46.88
CA VAL A 143 -26.45 -0.51 -47.67
C VAL A 143 -25.67 0.43 -46.77
N ARG A 144 -26.29 0.94 -45.69
CA ARG A 144 -25.61 1.82 -44.74
C ARG A 144 -24.45 1.12 -44.03
N ALA A 145 -24.67 -0.11 -43.57
CA ALA A 145 -23.60 -0.93 -42.97
C ALA A 145 -22.46 -1.18 -43.96
N MET A 146 -22.77 -1.51 -45.23
CA MET A 146 -21.76 -1.72 -46.26
C MET A 146 -20.96 -0.45 -46.57
N ALA A 147 -21.61 0.71 -46.59
CA ALA A 147 -20.93 2.00 -46.77
C ALA A 147 -19.99 2.32 -45.61
N GLU A 148 -20.43 2.12 -44.35
CA GLU A 148 -19.57 2.32 -43.17
C GLU A 148 -18.39 1.32 -43.12
N VAL A 149 -18.58 0.07 -43.58
CA VAL A 149 -17.50 -0.91 -43.72
C VAL A 149 -16.51 -0.53 -44.82
N GLN A 150 -16.98 0.05 -45.94
CA GLN A 150 -16.10 0.56 -46.99
C GLN A 150 -15.15 1.66 -46.46
N GLU A 151 -15.59 2.48 -45.51
CA GLU A 151 -14.72 3.45 -44.84
C GLU A 151 -13.61 2.77 -44.05
N VAL A 152 -13.91 1.65 -43.37
CA VAL A 152 -12.87 0.85 -42.68
C VAL A 152 -11.87 0.27 -43.68
N LEU A 153 -12.33 -0.30 -44.79
CA LEU A 153 -11.45 -0.81 -45.86
C LEU A 153 -10.55 0.29 -46.42
N THR A 154 -11.09 1.49 -46.59
CA THR A 154 -10.33 2.66 -47.05
C THR A 154 -9.25 3.05 -46.04
N LEU A 155 -9.55 3.01 -44.74
CA LEU A 155 -8.55 3.29 -43.69
C LEU A 155 -7.46 2.21 -43.64
N VAL A 156 -7.82 0.94 -43.76
CA VAL A 156 -6.83 -0.17 -43.79
C VAL A 156 -5.86 -0.02 -44.96
N GLY A 157 -6.31 0.56 -46.09
CA GLY A 157 -5.46 0.82 -47.25
C GLY A 157 -4.54 2.06 -47.15
N LYS A 158 -4.61 2.86 -46.08
CA LYS A 158 -3.76 4.06 -45.90
C LYS A 158 -2.39 3.70 -45.33
N GLU A 159 -1.37 4.47 -45.71
CA GLU A 159 -0.03 4.35 -45.13
C GLU A 159 0.01 4.86 -43.67
N ASP A 160 0.94 4.31 -42.87
CA ASP A 160 1.18 4.62 -41.44
C ASP A 160 1.54 6.10 -41.14
N SER A 161 1.60 6.97 -42.15
CA SER A 161 1.85 8.40 -41.99
C SER A 161 0.63 9.19 -41.49
N TYR A 162 -0.56 8.58 -41.50
CA TYR A 162 -1.79 9.22 -41.00
C TYR A 162 -1.84 9.22 -39.47
N SER A 163 -1.67 10.41 -38.88
CA SER A 163 -1.77 10.62 -37.43
C SER A 163 -3.16 10.20 -36.94
N GLY A 164 -3.21 9.19 -36.07
CA GLY A 164 -4.46 8.68 -35.51
C GLY A 164 -5.12 7.55 -36.30
N LEU A 165 -4.45 6.97 -37.32
CA LEU A 165 -4.99 5.85 -38.12
C LEU A 165 -5.57 4.73 -37.28
N TYR A 166 -4.77 4.20 -36.36
CA TYR A 166 -5.17 3.07 -35.53
C TYR A 166 -6.30 3.43 -34.56
N LEU A 167 -6.33 4.66 -34.04
CA LEU A 167 -7.43 5.13 -33.19
C LEU A 167 -8.74 5.26 -33.98
N ASP A 168 -8.68 5.75 -35.22
CA ASP A 168 -9.83 5.85 -36.12
C ASP A 168 -10.35 4.46 -36.51
N LEU A 169 -9.44 3.50 -36.78
CA LEU A 169 -9.80 2.10 -37.03
C LEU A 169 -10.52 1.49 -35.83
N ILE A 170 -9.95 1.60 -34.63
CA ILE A 170 -10.59 1.10 -33.38
C ILE A 170 -11.97 1.71 -33.21
N ARG A 171 -12.11 3.03 -33.35
CA ARG A 171 -13.38 3.73 -33.16
C ARG A 171 -14.44 3.24 -34.14
N ARG A 172 -14.09 3.08 -35.41
CA ARG A 172 -15.03 2.72 -36.48
C ARG A 172 -15.44 1.27 -36.42
N THR A 173 -14.51 0.34 -36.20
CA THR A 173 -14.84 -1.08 -36.05
C THR A 173 -15.70 -1.33 -34.80
N THR A 174 -15.43 -0.61 -33.70
CA THR A 174 -16.29 -0.66 -32.48
C THR A 174 -17.69 -0.17 -32.79
N THR A 175 -17.81 1.01 -33.41
CA THR A 175 -19.12 1.63 -33.72
C THR A 175 -19.95 0.74 -34.65
N LEU A 176 -19.33 0.14 -35.66
CA LEU A 176 -19.97 -0.82 -36.58
C LEU A 176 -20.49 -2.06 -35.85
N ALA A 177 -19.65 -2.69 -35.02
CA ALA A 177 -20.02 -3.90 -34.28
C ALA A 177 -21.14 -3.66 -33.25
N ASP A 178 -21.18 -2.45 -32.67
CA ASP A 178 -22.20 -2.05 -31.70
C ASP A 178 -23.51 -1.61 -32.37
N THR A 179 -23.45 -0.98 -33.54
CA THR A 179 -24.64 -0.47 -34.25
C THR A 179 -25.37 -1.58 -35.00
N TYR A 180 -24.63 -2.46 -35.67
CA TYR A 180 -25.19 -3.51 -36.53
C TYR A 180 -25.03 -4.89 -35.90
N HIS A 181 -25.87 -5.20 -34.91
CA HIS A 181 -25.79 -6.47 -34.16
C HIS A 181 -25.90 -7.73 -35.04
N TRP A 182 -26.59 -7.63 -36.17
CA TRP A 182 -26.76 -8.72 -37.14
C TRP A 182 -25.45 -9.10 -37.86
N LEU A 183 -24.39 -8.28 -37.80
CA LEU A 183 -23.07 -8.64 -38.35
C LEU A 183 -22.45 -9.87 -37.68
N ARG A 184 -22.95 -10.28 -36.50
CA ARG A 184 -22.54 -11.50 -35.80
C ARG A 184 -23.25 -12.75 -36.28
N ASP A 185 -24.33 -12.61 -37.04
CA ASP A 185 -25.14 -13.75 -37.48
C ASP A 185 -24.37 -14.55 -38.55
N PRO A 186 -24.26 -15.89 -38.42
CA PRO A 186 -23.70 -16.74 -39.47
C PRO A 186 -24.38 -16.58 -40.83
N ALA A 187 -25.68 -16.25 -40.87
CA ALA A 187 -26.41 -15.97 -42.10
C ALA A 187 -25.90 -14.71 -42.82
N ALA A 188 -25.30 -13.78 -42.08
CA ALA A 188 -24.62 -12.59 -42.60
C ALA A 188 -23.10 -12.80 -42.77
N GLN A 189 -22.64 -14.06 -42.85
CA GLN A 189 -21.23 -14.44 -42.97
C GLN A 189 -20.34 -13.99 -41.79
N ALA A 190 -20.93 -13.73 -40.61
CA ALA A 190 -20.21 -13.37 -39.38
C ALA A 190 -19.18 -12.24 -39.55
N LEU A 191 -19.52 -11.19 -40.31
CA LEU A 191 -18.67 -10.02 -40.59
C LEU A 191 -18.12 -9.31 -39.34
N ALA A 192 -18.70 -9.53 -38.16
CA ALA A 192 -18.16 -9.05 -36.89
C ALA A 192 -16.77 -9.65 -36.56
N GLU A 193 -16.45 -10.86 -37.04
CA GLU A 193 -15.15 -11.53 -36.81
C GLU A 193 -13.98 -10.75 -37.45
N PRO A 194 -13.96 -10.49 -38.77
CA PRO A 194 -12.87 -9.72 -39.38
C PRO A 194 -12.80 -8.27 -38.88
N LEU A 195 -13.93 -7.66 -38.48
CA LEU A 195 -13.93 -6.33 -37.84
C LEU A 195 -13.23 -6.34 -36.48
N ALA A 196 -13.44 -7.40 -35.69
CA ALA A 196 -12.77 -7.59 -34.41
C ALA A 196 -11.26 -7.81 -34.60
N ASP A 197 -10.84 -8.58 -35.62
CA ASP A 197 -9.42 -8.78 -35.93
C ASP A 197 -8.71 -7.45 -36.27
N ILE A 198 -9.36 -6.59 -37.07
CA ILE A 198 -8.85 -5.25 -37.40
C ILE A 198 -8.75 -4.39 -36.13
N GLN A 199 -9.79 -4.39 -35.28
CA GLN A 199 -9.81 -3.65 -34.02
C GLN A 199 -8.68 -4.09 -33.09
N GLN A 200 -8.49 -5.40 -32.92
CA GLN A 200 -7.47 -5.97 -32.04
C GLN A 200 -6.06 -5.65 -32.54
N THR A 201 -5.84 -5.78 -33.85
CA THR A 201 -4.55 -5.44 -34.48
C THR A 201 -4.22 -3.96 -34.29
N ALA A 202 -5.20 -3.07 -34.53
CA ALA A 202 -5.02 -1.64 -34.34
C ALA A 202 -4.76 -1.27 -32.87
N THR A 203 -5.46 -1.91 -31.93
CA THR A 203 -5.23 -1.73 -30.50
C THR A 203 -3.81 -2.14 -30.10
N SER A 204 -3.37 -3.31 -30.56
CA SER A 204 -2.02 -3.83 -30.29
C SER A 204 -0.93 -2.91 -30.85
N ALA A 205 -1.16 -2.31 -32.03
CA ALA A 205 -0.25 -1.35 -32.63
C ALA A 205 -0.13 -0.05 -31.81
N VAL A 206 -1.25 0.48 -31.30
CA VAL A 206 -1.24 1.66 -30.41
C VAL A 206 -0.50 1.35 -29.10
N GLU A 207 -0.78 0.20 -28.50
CA GLU A 207 -0.13 -0.21 -27.25
C GLU A 207 1.39 -0.35 -27.40
N GLU A 208 1.86 -0.98 -28.49
CA GLU A 208 3.29 -1.11 -28.74
C GLU A 208 3.93 0.26 -29.05
N PHE A 209 3.23 1.15 -29.76
CA PHE A 209 3.70 2.51 -29.99
C PHE A 209 3.88 3.29 -28.68
N ASP A 210 2.89 3.25 -27.79
CA ASP A 210 2.95 3.93 -26.48
C ASP A 210 4.02 3.32 -25.57
N LYS A 211 4.20 2.00 -25.63
CA LYS A 211 5.30 1.31 -24.94
C LYS A 211 6.67 1.76 -25.46
N VAL A 212 6.86 1.85 -26.77
CA VAL A 212 8.12 2.36 -27.35
C VAL A 212 8.35 3.82 -26.95
N ARG A 213 7.31 4.65 -27.00
CA ARG A 213 7.37 6.06 -26.61
C ARG A 213 7.74 6.24 -25.13
N SER A 214 7.13 5.46 -24.24
CA SER A 214 7.43 5.50 -22.80
C SER A 214 8.84 5.01 -22.49
N ILE A 215 9.31 3.93 -23.13
CA ILE A 215 10.70 3.46 -22.99
C ILE A 215 11.66 4.54 -23.45
N ARG A 216 11.44 5.17 -24.62
CA ARG A 216 12.30 6.26 -25.10
C ARG A 216 12.37 7.43 -24.13
N LYS A 217 11.23 7.84 -23.57
CA LYS A 217 11.16 8.92 -22.58
C LYS A 217 11.94 8.56 -21.30
N ASN A 218 11.68 7.39 -20.73
CA ASN A 218 12.36 6.94 -19.50
C ASN A 218 13.86 6.76 -19.71
N THR A 219 14.28 6.21 -20.86
CA THR A 219 15.70 6.11 -21.23
C THR A 219 16.33 7.51 -21.31
N ALA A 220 15.70 8.46 -22.00
CA ALA A 220 16.22 9.82 -22.13
C ALA A 220 16.37 10.53 -20.76
N GLU A 221 15.37 10.43 -19.88
CA GLU A 221 15.42 11.01 -18.53
C GLU A 221 16.52 10.37 -17.67
N THR A 222 16.66 9.05 -17.74
CA THR A 222 17.69 8.31 -16.99
C THR A 222 19.09 8.66 -17.48
N VAL A 223 19.29 8.72 -18.80
CA VAL A 223 20.55 9.11 -19.43
C VAL A 223 20.91 10.55 -19.05
N GLN A 224 19.96 11.49 -19.14
CA GLN A 224 20.20 12.88 -18.77
C GLN A 224 20.62 13.03 -17.30
N ARG A 225 19.96 12.31 -16.39
CA ARG A 225 20.30 12.34 -14.96
C ARG A 225 21.69 11.78 -14.70
N VAL A 226 21.98 10.58 -15.19
CA VAL A 226 23.26 9.88 -14.91
C VAL A 226 24.43 10.59 -15.56
N LEU A 227 24.30 11.01 -16.83
CA LEU A 227 25.35 11.78 -17.50
C LEU A 227 25.53 13.16 -16.84
N GLY A 228 24.45 13.81 -16.41
CA GLY A 228 24.54 15.07 -15.66
C GLY A 228 25.31 14.93 -14.34
N GLN A 229 25.07 13.86 -13.58
CA GLN A 229 25.80 13.56 -12.34
C GLN A 229 27.28 13.26 -12.61
N ALA A 230 27.58 12.52 -13.68
CA ALA A 230 28.95 12.26 -14.10
C ALA A 230 29.69 13.56 -14.49
N ASP A 231 29.03 14.43 -15.27
CA ASP A 231 29.57 15.72 -15.71
C ASP A 231 29.81 16.66 -14.52
N GLU A 232 28.88 16.71 -13.56
CA GLU A 232 29.01 17.49 -12.34
C GLU A 232 30.19 17.00 -11.48
N LEU A 233 30.35 15.68 -11.33
CA LEU A 233 31.48 15.09 -10.61
C LEU A 233 32.81 15.46 -11.28
N ARG A 234 32.90 15.34 -12.61
CA ARG A 234 34.11 15.78 -13.36
C ARG A 234 34.37 17.26 -13.15
N ALA A 235 33.35 18.11 -13.30
CA ALA A 235 33.49 19.55 -13.10
C ALA A 235 33.88 19.93 -11.66
N ARG A 236 33.41 19.18 -10.66
CA ARG A 236 33.82 19.34 -9.27
C ARG A 236 35.32 19.02 -9.12
N ILE A 237 35.76 17.88 -9.62
CA ILE A 237 37.17 17.45 -9.56
C ILE A 237 38.08 18.48 -10.24
N SER A 238 37.73 18.96 -11.43
CA SER A 238 38.52 19.96 -12.15
C SER A 238 38.60 21.33 -11.45
N ARG A 239 37.63 21.66 -10.60
CA ARG A 239 37.59 22.93 -9.83
C ARG A 239 38.26 22.84 -8.47
N MET A 240 38.56 21.64 -7.97
CA MET A 240 39.22 21.46 -6.69
C MET A 240 40.69 21.88 -6.82
N ALA A 241 41.08 22.93 -6.09
CA ALA A 241 42.48 23.28 -5.91
C ALA A 241 43.08 22.40 -4.81
N ASP A 242 44.26 21.83 -5.07
CA ASP A 242 45.14 21.07 -4.18
C ASP A 242 44.46 20.37 -2.99
N VAL A 243 44.13 19.09 -3.17
CA VAL A 243 43.61 18.23 -2.11
C VAL A 243 44.67 18.05 -1.02
N THR A 244 44.32 18.39 0.22
CA THR A 244 45.23 18.34 1.38
C THR A 244 45.07 17.09 2.24
N GLU A 245 44.00 16.31 2.05
CA GLU A 245 43.69 15.14 2.86
C GLU A 245 43.50 13.87 2.00
N VAL A 246 44.05 12.74 2.47
CA VAL A 246 43.91 11.44 1.79
C VAL A 246 42.44 11.03 1.62
N ASN A 247 41.58 11.37 2.57
CA ASN A 247 40.17 10.97 2.57
C ASN A 247 39.39 11.58 1.41
N GLU A 248 39.76 12.79 0.99
CA GLU A 248 39.16 13.42 -0.17
C GLU A 248 39.53 12.65 -1.44
N TYR A 249 40.80 12.25 -1.61
CA TYR A 249 41.22 11.41 -2.74
C TYR A 249 40.48 10.07 -2.77
N VAL A 250 40.39 9.38 -1.63
CA VAL A 250 39.68 8.11 -1.49
C VAL A 250 38.19 8.29 -1.84
N GLY A 251 37.55 9.34 -1.34
CA GLY A 251 36.16 9.67 -1.64
C GLY A 251 35.92 9.98 -3.11
N LEU A 252 36.83 10.73 -3.75
CA LEU A 252 36.76 11.03 -5.19
C LEU A 252 36.90 9.76 -6.05
N LEU A 253 37.83 8.87 -5.71
CA LEU A 253 38.02 7.60 -6.42
C LEU A 253 36.81 6.68 -6.27
N ALA A 254 36.23 6.59 -5.06
CA ALA A 254 35.00 5.85 -4.82
C ALA A 254 33.82 6.43 -5.63
N ALA A 255 33.65 7.76 -5.63
CA ALA A 255 32.61 8.44 -6.40
C ALA A 255 32.76 8.23 -7.91
N LEU A 256 33.99 8.28 -8.44
CA LEU A 256 34.29 8.02 -9.84
C LEU A 256 33.99 6.57 -10.23
N ARG A 257 34.33 5.61 -9.36
CA ARG A 257 34.01 4.19 -9.58
C ARG A 257 32.50 3.95 -9.62
N ALA A 258 31.76 4.56 -8.69
CA ALA A 258 30.29 4.48 -8.66
C ALA A 258 29.67 5.13 -9.90
N ALA A 259 30.05 6.36 -10.23
CA ALA A 259 29.55 7.09 -11.40
C ALA A 259 29.84 6.32 -12.70
N ARG A 260 31.04 5.73 -12.84
CA ARG A 260 31.38 4.90 -14.00
C ARG A 260 30.51 3.64 -14.08
N GLY A 261 30.22 3.00 -12.96
CA GLY A 261 29.30 1.86 -12.90
C GLY A 261 27.89 2.23 -13.36
N GLU A 262 27.38 3.38 -12.91
CA GLU A 262 26.07 3.91 -13.34
C GLU A 262 26.05 4.28 -14.83
N VAL A 263 27.13 4.88 -15.37
CA VAL A 263 27.20 5.19 -16.80
C VAL A 263 27.26 3.90 -17.63
N ILE A 264 27.99 2.88 -17.19
CA ILE A 264 28.07 1.59 -17.92
C ILE A 264 26.72 0.88 -17.94
N SER A 265 25.92 0.94 -16.86
CA SER A 265 24.61 0.30 -16.83
C SER A 265 23.61 0.93 -17.81
N LEU A 266 23.81 2.19 -18.24
CA LEU A 266 22.99 2.81 -19.30
C LEU A 266 23.07 2.04 -20.63
N LYS A 267 24.14 1.28 -20.88
CA LYS A 267 24.27 0.46 -22.10
C LYS A 267 23.20 -0.62 -22.21
N GLU A 268 22.59 -1.02 -21.10
CA GLU A 268 21.51 -2.02 -21.07
C GLU A 268 20.15 -1.42 -21.45
N LEU A 269 20.03 -0.09 -21.49
CA LEU A 269 18.78 0.59 -21.82
C LEU A 269 18.49 0.58 -23.33
N ARG A 270 17.25 0.27 -23.69
CA ARG A 270 16.80 0.31 -25.09
C ARG A 270 16.71 1.76 -25.59
N TYR A 271 17.08 1.98 -26.85
CA TYR A 271 17.10 3.29 -27.53
C TYR A 271 18.10 4.30 -26.94
N VAL A 272 19.13 3.83 -26.22
CA VAL A 272 20.21 4.68 -25.73
C VAL A 272 21.14 5.12 -26.87
N ASP A 273 21.67 6.34 -26.77
CA ASP A 273 22.80 6.81 -27.59
C ASP A 273 24.09 6.18 -27.06
N LEU A 274 24.44 5.00 -27.60
CA LEU A 274 25.60 4.23 -27.17
C LEU A 274 26.93 5.02 -27.33
N PRO A 275 27.19 5.71 -28.46
CA PRO A 275 28.36 6.58 -28.58
C PRO A 275 28.51 7.62 -27.48
N ALA A 276 27.42 8.28 -27.06
CA ALA A 276 27.46 9.27 -25.98
C ALA A 276 27.82 8.64 -24.62
N VAL A 277 27.23 7.48 -24.31
CA VAL A 277 27.52 6.73 -23.07
C VAL A 277 28.96 6.23 -23.04
N GLU A 278 29.47 5.76 -24.17
CA GLU A 278 30.86 5.28 -24.28
C GLU A 278 31.87 6.39 -24.05
N LYS A 279 31.65 7.54 -24.69
CA LYS A 279 32.47 8.72 -24.47
C LYS A 279 32.48 9.14 -22.99
N ALA A 280 31.31 9.20 -22.34
CA ALA A 280 31.23 9.57 -20.93
C ALA A 280 31.95 8.57 -20.00
N ALA A 281 31.89 7.27 -20.31
CA ALA A 281 32.61 6.23 -19.58
C ALA A 281 34.14 6.34 -19.76
N GLU A 282 34.60 6.69 -20.97
CA GLU A 282 36.01 6.97 -21.27
C GLU A 282 36.49 8.22 -20.54
N ASP A 283 35.74 9.32 -20.57
CA ASP A 283 36.06 10.57 -19.86
C ASP A 283 36.21 10.32 -18.35
N LEU A 284 35.29 9.56 -17.73
CA LEU A 284 35.40 9.17 -16.32
C LEU A 284 36.62 8.28 -16.04
N THR A 285 37.00 7.44 -17.00
CA THR A 285 38.19 6.58 -16.87
C THR A 285 39.47 7.41 -16.90
N GLU A 286 39.54 8.42 -17.77
CA GLU A 286 40.69 9.35 -17.83
C GLU A 286 40.82 10.16 -16.54
N VAL A 287 39.71 10.75 -16.06
CA VAL A 287 39.70 11.50 -14.79
C VAL A 287 40.08 10.58 -13.62
N SER A 288 39.59 9.33 -13.60
CA SER A 288 39.97 8.35 -12.58
C SER A 288 41.46 8.05 -12.58
N LYS A 289 42.10 7.92 -13.75
CA LYS A 289 43.56 7.73 -13.85
C LYS A 289 44.33 8.95 -13.33
N GLN A 290 43.86 10.16 -13.63
CA GLN A 290 44.48 11.40 -13.14
C GLN A 290 44.41 11.49 -11.61
N VAL A 291 43.22 11.29 -11.02
CA VAL A 291 43.03 11.30 -9.56
C VAL A 291 43.83 10.18 -8.90
N ALA A 292 43.87 8.99 -9.50
CA ALA A 292 44.67 7.87 -9.01
C ALA A 292 46.16 8.22 -8.95
N GLY A 293 46.71 8.81 -10.01
CA GLY A 293 48.11 9.27 -10.03
C GLY A 293 48.41 10.31 -8.95
N GLN A 294 47.54 11.32 -8.80
CA GLN A 294 47.67 12.32 -7.74
C GLN A 294 47.59 11.70 -6.33
N THR A 295 46.72 10.69 -6.14
CA THR A 295 46.59 9.96 -4.87
C THR A 295 47.89 9.23 -4.53
N VAL A 296 48.51 8.57 -5.51
CA VAL A 296 49.81 7.89 -5.32
C VAL A 296 50.90 8.89 -4.94
N GLU A 297 51.00 10.01 -5.67
CA GLU A 297 51.98 11.06 -5.36
C GLU A 297 51.78 11.64 -3.95
N PHE A 298 50.52 11.84 -3.55
CA PHE A 298 50.19 12.28 -2.20
C PHE A 298 50.61 11.26 -1.15
N LEU A 299 50.25 9.98 -1.32
CA LEU A 299 50.55 8.90 -0.36
C LEU A 299 52.05 8.61 -0.18
N LEU A 300 52.87 8.95 -1.17
CA LEU A 300 54.33 8.85 -1.06
C LEU A 300 54.95 9.91 -0.15
N ARG A 301 54.21 10.96 0.22
CA ARG A 301 54.70 11.98 1.14
C ARG A 301 54.77 11.42 2.57
N PRO A 302 55.84 11.73 3.33
CA PRO A 302 56.04 11.19 4.68
C PRO A 302 55.00 11.66 5.70
N ASP A 303 54.23 12.71 5.38
CA ASP A 303 53.17 13.28 6.19
C ASP A 303 51.75 12.90 5.76
N ALA A 304 51.58 12.16 4.66
CA ALA A 304 50.28 11.84 4.08
C ALA A 304 49.32 11.15 5.05
N LEU A 305 49.84 10.20 5.84
CA LEU A 305 49.04 9.40 6.80
C LEU A 305 49.12 9.94 8.24
N LYS A 306 49.79 11.08 8.50
CA LYS A 306 49.87 11.67 9.84
C LYS A 306 48.50 12.01 10.45
N PRO A 307 47.50 12.51 9.71
CA PRO A 307 46.17 12.75 10.26
C PRO A 307 45.53 11.48 10.83
N TYR A 308 45.69 10.34 10.14
CA TYR A 308 45.24 9.05 10.63
C TYR A 308 45.99 8.60 11.87
N ALA A 309 47.33 8.68 11.86
CA ALA A 309 48.12 8.34 13.04
C ALA A 309 47.73 9.18 14.27
N THR A 310 47.41 10.46 14.07
CA THR A 310 46.98 11.38 15.14
C THR A 310 45.58 11.03 15.64
N ARG A 311 44.62 10.73 14.74
CA ARG A 311 43.28 10.28 15.14
C ARG A 311 43.32 8.95 15.89
N VAL A 312 44.10 7.99 15.42
CA VAL A 312 44.30 6.69 16.08
C VAL A 312 44.91 6.88 17.47
N GLN A 313 45.92 7.74 17.60
CA GLN A 313 46.52 8.08 18.89
C GLN A 313 45.54 8.79 19.84
N ALA A 314 44.74 9.73 19.34
CA ALA A 314 43.72 10.41 20.14
C ALA A 314 42.65 9.43 20.66
N ILE A 315 42.25 8.45 19.84
CA ILE A 315 41.37 7.36 20.28
C ILE A 315 42.08 6.53 21.35
N ALA A 316 43.35 6.16 21.17
CA ALA A 316 44.12 5.42 22.16
C ALA A 316 44.16 6.10 23.54
N GLU A 317 44.49 7.40 23.56
CA GLU A 317 44.50 8.21 24.78
C GLU A 317 43.11 8.38 25.39
N GLY A 318 42.07 8.40 24.54
CA GLY A 318 40.68 8.41 24.94
C GLY A 318 40.27 7.13 25.66
N VAL A 319 40.71 5.96 25.17
CA VAL A 319 40.38 4.63 25.73
C VAL A 319 40.80 4.50 27.20
N GLU A 320 41.97 5.03 27.57
CA GLU A 320 42.44 4.98 28.97
C GLU A 320 41.59 5.83 29.94
N LYS A 321 41.01 6.91 29.43
CA LYS A 321 40.22 7.87 30.21
C LYS A 321 38.75 7.49 30.34
N VAL A 322 38.28 6.47 29.62
CA VAL A 322 36.90 6.00 29.69
C VAL A 322 36.58 5.47 31.08
N GLN A 323 35.55 6.06 31.70
CA GLN A 323 35.06 5.67 33.02
C GLN A 323 33.66 5.06 32.99
N LYS A 324 32.90 5.28 31.91
CA LYS A 324 31.53 4.77 31.77
C LYS A 324 31.32 3.93 30.53
N THR A 325 30.38 2.99 30.57
CA THR A 325 30.01 2.19 29.39
C THR A 325 29.44 3.05 28.26
N THR A 326 28.71 4.12 28.59
CA THR A 326 28.17 5.07 27.59
C THR A 326 29.28 5.79 26.82
N GLU A 327 30.31 6.27 27.52
CA GLU A 327 31.49 6.88 26.92
C GLU A 327 32.26 5.86 26.06
N ALA A 328 32.36 4.60 26.51
CA ALA A 328 32.97 3.52 25.73
C ALA A 328 32.24 3.28 24.39
N ASN A 329 30.90 3.32 24.40
CA ASN A 329 30.08 3.15 23.21
C ASN A 329 30.25 4.30 22.20
N GLU A 330 30.40 5.54 22.68
CA GLU A 330 30.70 6.70 21.82
C GLU A 330 32.06 6.55 21.16
N ARG A 331 33.08 6.16 21.93
CA ARG A 331 34.42 5.87 21.38
C ARG A 331 34.43 4.69 20.42
N GLU A 332 33.56 3.70 20.62
CA GLU A 332 33.43 2.56 19.70
C GLU A 332 32.84 3.01 18.35
N LYS A 333 31.90 3.96 18.34
CA LYS A 333 31.40 4.56 17.09
C LYS A 333 32.49 5.32 16.34
N GLU A 334 33.25 6.15 17.05
CA GLU A 334 34.40 6.87 16.47
C GLU A 334 35.44 5.91 15.90
N ALA A 335 35.77 4.84 16.64
CA ALA A 335 36.68 3.81 16.18
C ALA A 335 36.14 3.09 14.94
N ASN A 336 34.86 2.68 14.92
CA ASN A 336 34.28 2.02 13.76
C ASN A 336 34.30 2.91 12.51
N ALA A 337 34.08 4.22 12.64
CA ALA A 337 34.22 5.16 11.52
C ALA A 337 35.65 5.17 10.96
N VAL A 338 36.66 5.27 11.83
CA VAL A 338 38.08 5.21 11.42
C VAL A 338 38.42 3.86 10.80
N SER A 339 37.86 2.76 11.31
CA SER A 339 38.03 1.40 10.75
C SER A 339 37.54 1.34 9.31
N SER A 340 36.32 1.83 9.05
CA SER A 340 35.75 1.83 7.70
C SER A 340 36.51 2.74 6.73
N GLU A 341 36.99 3.89 7.21
CA GLU A 341 37.85 4.78 6.41
C GLU A 341 39.18 4.10 6.04
N LEU A 342 39.82 3.40 7.00
CA LEU A 342 41.07 2.65 6.76
C LEU A 342 40.86 1.45 5.84
N GLU A 343 39.75 0.72 5.97
CA GLU A 343 39.37 -0.37 5.07
C GLU A 343 39.20 0.13 3.63
N LEU A 344 38.48 1.25 3.45
CA LEU A 344 38.29 1.87 2.14
C LEU A 344 39.63 2.36 1.56
N LEU A 345 40.51 2.91 2.40
CA LEU A 345 41.87 3.30 1.98
C LEU A 345 42.67 2.09 1.48
N ILE A 346 42.63 0.95 2.19
CA ILE A 346 43.29 -0.29 1.77
C ILE A 346 42.71 -0.79 0.43
N GLU A 347 41.38 -0.81 0.30
CA GLU A 347 40.70 -1.26 -0.93
C GLU A 347 41.09 -0.39 -2.12
N VAL A 348 41.07 0.94 -1.95
CA VAL A 348 41.42 1.88 -3.01
C VAL A 348 42.89 1.73 -3.39
N VAL A 349 43.81 1.71 -2.41
CA VAL A 349 45.25 1.58 -2.65
C VAL A 349 45.60 0.25 -3.32
N GLY A 350 44.95 -0.85 -2.92
CA GLY A 350 45.16 -2.17 -3.52
C GLY A 350 44.77 -2.25 -4.99
N ASN A 351 43.91 -1.35 -5.47
CA ASN A 351 43.43 -1.29 -6.86
C ASN A 351 44.04 -0.14 -7.67
N LEU A 352 44.94 0.66 -7.10
CA LEU A 352 45.62 1.74 -7.83
C LEU A 352 46.62 1.17 -8.83
N PRO A 353 46.59 1.60 -10.10
CA PRO A 353 47.65 1.27 -11.05
C PRO A 353 48.94 1.99 -10.62
N MET A 354 49.96 1.22 -10.24
CA MET A 354 51.28 1.74 -9.87
C MET A 354 52.37 1.07 -10.72
N ASP A 355 53.25 1.90 -11.29
CA ASP A 355 54.33 1.43 -12.18
C ASP A 355 55.52 0.84 -11.41
N ASP A 356 55.71 1.26 -10.15
CA ASP A 356 56.83 0.83 -9.29
C ASP A 356 56.32 -0.02 -8.10
N PRO A 357 56.57 -1.35 -8.12
CA PRO A 357 56.18 -2.25 -7.03
C PRO A 357 56.74 -1.85 -5.66
N THR A 358 57.88 -1.13 -5.60
CA THR A 358 58.50 -0.73 -4.32
C THR A 358 57.74 0.41 -3.64
N GLN A 359 57.12 1.30 -4.43
CA GLN A 359 56.24 2.37 -3.93
C GLN A 359 54.96 1.78 -3.34
N THR A 360 54.37 0.80 -4.02
CA THR A 360 53.18 0.07 -3.55
C THR A 360 53.44 -0.60 -2.21
N THR A 361 54.55 -1.32 -2.06
CA THR A 361 54.91 -1.98 -0.80
C THR A 361 55.05 -0.96 0.33
N ARG A 362 55.69 0.19 0.08
CA ARG A 362 55.91 1.23 1.09
C ARG A 362 54.62 1.86 1.60
N ILE A 363 53.65 2.09 0.72
CA ILE A 363 52.32 2.61 1.07
C ILE A 363 51.54 1.56 1.86
N ILE A 364 51.50 0.30 1.39
CA ILE A 364 50.79 -0.80 2.06
C ILE A 364 51.36 -1.06 3.46
N ASP A 365 52.68 -1.07 3.62
CA ASP A 365 53.33 -1.27 4.93
C ASP A 365 52.99 -0.14 5.91
N SER A 366 52.95 1.11 5.42
CA SER A 366 52.59 2.28 6.23
C SER A 366 51.14 2.21 6.71
N ILE A 367 50.21 1.83 5.83
CA ILE A 367 48.79 1.65 6.18
C ILE A 367 48.63 0.45 7.13
N SER A 368 49.29 -0.67 6.85
CA SER A 368 49.23 -1.90 7.66
C SER A 368 49.73 -1.66 9.08
N THR A 369 50.78 -0.84 9.25
CA THR A 369 51.29 -0.44 10.57
C THR A 369 50.25 0.35 11.37
N ILE A 370 49.60 1.34 10.74
CA ILE A 370 48.52 2.13 11.38
C ILE A 370 47.34 1.23 11.72
N TYR A 371 46.95 0.33 10.80
CA TYR A 371 45.83 -0.59 10.99
C TYR A 371 46.09 -1.60 12.11
N ALA A 372 47.31 -2.13 12.22
CA ALA A 372 47.71 -3.01 13.32
C ALA A 372 47.63 -2.31 14.68
N GLY A 373 48.13 -1.07 14.78
CA GLY A 373 48.01 -0.25 15.99
C GLY A 373 46.55 0.05 16.35
N PHE A 374 45.74 0.38 15.34
CA PHE A 374 44.30 0.62 15.51
C PHE A 374 43.54 -0.61 16.03
N ASN A 375 43.85 -1.81 15.51
CA ASN A 375 43.23 -3.06 16.00
C ASN A 375 43.57 -3.36 17.46
N GLN A 376 44.79 -3.04 17.91
CA GLN A 376 45.17 -3.17 19.32
C GLN A 376 44.35 -2.23 20.21
N ILE A 377 44.12 -0.99 19.76
CA ILE A 377 43.30 0.00 20.47
C ILE A 377 41.83 -0.46 20.53
N ARG A 378 41.27 -1.00 19.43
CA ARG A 378 39.91 -1.55 19.40
C ARG A 378 39.74 -2.72 20.37
N ALA A 379 40.72 -3.62 20.43
CA ALA A 379 40.74 -4.71 21.39
C ALA A 379 40.86 -4.21 22.85
N ALA A 380 41.64 -3.16 23.10
CA ALA A 380 41.73 -2.50 24.40
C ALA A 380 40.41 -1.84 24.81
N LEU A 381 39.75 -1.11 23.90
CA LEU A 381 38.44 -0.49 24.12
C LEU A 381 37.37 -1.54 24.43
N LYS A 382 37.33 -2.65 23.67
CA LYS A 382 36.39 -3.75 23.91
C LYS A 382 36.57 -4.36 25.31
N ARG A 383 37.82 -4.61 25.72
CA ARG A 383 38.13 -5.11 27.07
C ARG A 383 37.75 -4.11 28.15
N ARG A 384 38.04 -2.82 27.96
CA ARG A 384 37.68 -1.75 28.89
C ARG A 384 36.16 -1.61 29.04
N ARG A 385 35.41 -1.67 27.93
CA ARG A 385 33.95 -1.65 27.92
C ARG A 385 33.37 -2.84 28.69
N GLN A 386 33.88 -4.05 28.48
CA GLN A 386 33.43 -5.24 29.20
C GLN A 386 33.70 -5.14 30.71
N ALA A 387 34.86 -4.63 31.10
CA ALA A 387 35.19 -4.41 32.51
C ALA A 387 34.26 -3.37 33.17
N LEU A 388 34.02 -2.24 32.50
CA LEU A 388 33.13 -1.18 32.98
C LEU A 388 31.69 -1.68 33.09
N ALA A 389 31.18 -2.37 32.07
CA ALA A 389 29.84 -2.95 32.07
C ALA A 389 29.66 -3.95 33.22
N GLY A 390 30.67 -4.76 33.53
CA GLY A 390 30.64 -5.65 34.69
C GLY A 390 30.56 -4.89 36.01
N THR A 391 31.37 -3.84 36.19
CA THR A 391 31.35 -3.03 37.43
C THR A 391 30.06 -2.22 37.59
N GLU A 392 29.53 -1.66 36.51
CA GLU A 392 28.28 -0.90 36.52
C GLU A 392 27.08 -1.83 36.77
N ALA A 393 27.04 -3.00 36.12
CA ALA A 393 26.00 -4.00 36.35
C ALA A 393 26.01 -4.50 37.80
N GLN A 394 27.20 -4.73 38.39
CA GLN A 394 27.34 -5.08 39.80
C GLN A 394 26.80 -3.99 40.73
N ALA A 395 27.13 -2.72 40.47
CA ALA A 395 26.68 -1.60 41.29
C ALA A 395 25.16 -1.41 41.18
N GLU A 396 24.61 -1.49 39.97
CA GLU A 396 23.17 -1.40 39.73
C GLU A 396 22.41 -2.56 40.38
N PHE A 397 22.88 -3.80 40.21
CA PHE A 397 22.32 -4.99 40.84
C PHE A 397 22.29 -4.83 42.37
N THR A 398 23.40 -4.41 42.97
CA THR A 398 23.49 -4.21 44.43
C THR A 398 22.51 -3.14 44.93
N ALA A 399 22.34 -2.04 44.19
CA ALA A 399 21.38 -0.99 44.53
C ALA A 399 19.92 -1.46 44.41
N GLN A 400 19.58 -2.18 43.35
CA GLN A 400 18.25 -2.74 43.12
C GLN A 400 17.90 -3.80 44.18
N LEU A 401 18.85 -4.67 44.51
CA LEU A 401 18.68 -5.69 45.55
C LEU A 401 18.42 -5.05 46.91
N LYS A 402 19.16 -3.98 47.24
CA LYS A 402 18.94 -3.22 48.48
C LYS A 402 17.56 -2.56 48.54
N LEU A 403 17.07 -2.03 47.42
CA LEU A 403 15.70 -1.48 47.35
C LEU A 403 14.65 -2.57 47.55
N LEU A 404 14.85 -3.77 47.01
CA LEU A 404 13.98 -4.91 47.24
C LEU A 404 13.97 -5.36 48.70
N GLU A 405 15.14 -5.42 49.35
CA GLU A 405 15.23 -5.74 50.78
C GLU A 405 14.48 -4.71 51.65
N GLN A 406 14.58 -3.42 51.31
CA GLN A 406 13.81 -2.37 51.97
C GLN A 406 12.30 -2.51 51.71
N ALA A 407 11.91 -2.86 50.49
CA ALA A 407 10.52 -3.10 50.13
C ALA A 407 9.94 -4.33 50.85
N LEU A 408 10.72 -5.40 51.03
CA LEU A 408 10.34 -6.57 51.82
C LEU A 408 9.98 -6.20 53.26
N VAL A 409 10.85 -5.45 53.95
CA VAL A 409 10.58 -5.01 55.32
C VAL A 409 9.30 -4.17 55.37
N ASN A 410 9.17 -3.18 54.49
CA ASN A 410 8.00 -2.30 54.46
C ASN A 410 6.69 -3.07 54.17
N TYR A 411 6.71 -4.00 53.22
CA TYR A 411 5.52 -4.79 52.89
C TYR A 411 5.15 -5.80 53.99
N LEU A 412 6.12 -6.35 54.71
CA LEU A 412 5.85 -7.18 55.90
C LEU A 412 5.17 -6.37 57.01
N ASP A 413 5.59 -5.11 57.22
CA ASP A 413 4.99 -4.21 58.20
C ASP A 413 3.56 -3.80 57.82
N LEU A 414 3.30 -3.56 56.53
CA LEU A 414 1.96 -3.24 55.99
C LEU A 414 1.01 -4.45 55.93
N SER A 415 1.54 -5.67 56.10
CA SER A 415 0.78 -6.90 56.10
C SER A 415 0.10 -7.13 57.46
N ASP A 416 -1.14 -6.64 57.56
CA ASP A 416 -2.04 -6.78 58.72
C ASP A 416 -3.06 -7.93 58.55
N THR A 417 -3.18 -8.49 57.35
CA THR A 417 -4.10 -9.59 57.02
C THR A 417 -3.40 -10.64 56.15
N PRO A 418 -3.80 -11.92 56.23
CA PRO A 418 -3.23 -12.98 55.39
C PRO A 418 -3.30 -12.69 53.88
N ALA A 419 -4.37 -12.03 53.42
CA ALA A 419 -4.54 -11.66 52.02
C ALA A 419 -3.50 -10.63 51.55
N LYS A 420 -3.16 -9.64 52.39
CA LYS A 420 -2.11 -8.67 52.08
C LYS A 420 -0.72 -9.31 52.02
N CYS A 421 -0.45 -10.34 52.84
CA CYS A 421 0.78 -11.12 52.72
C CYS A 421 0.93 -11.73 51.32
N ASP A 422 -0.14 -12.35 50.80
CA ASP A 422 -0.14 -12.99 49.48
C ASP A 422 0.02 -11.96 48.35
N GLU A 423 -0.67 -10.81 48.45
CA GLU A 423 -0.57 -9.72 47.49
C GLU A 423 0.84 -9.14 47.40
N TYR A 424 1.44 -8.77 48.54
CA TYR A 424 2.77 -8.18 48.55
C TYR A 424 3.89 -9.17 48.25
N SER A 425 3.73 -10.45 48.64
CA SER A 425 4.63 -11.53 48.23
C SER A 425 4.68 -11.63 46.71
N THR A 426 3.52 -11.75 46.06
CA THR A 426 3.40 -11.80 44.60
C THR A 426 4.07 -10.59 43.94
N LYS A 427 3.84 -9.39 44.48
CA LYS A 427 4.43 -8.16 43.95
C LYS A 427 5.96 -8.16 43.99
N LEU A 428 6.58 -8.62 45.08
CA LEU A 428 8.04 -8.71 45.18
C LEU A 428 8.63 -9.79 44.28
N LEU A 429 7.92 -10.90 44.10
CA LEU A 429 8.36 -11.99 43.23
C LEU A 429 8.43 -11.55 41.77
N VAL A 430 7.46 -10.77 41.30
CA VAL A 430 7.49 -10.16 39.95
C VAL A 430 8.70 -9.24 39.80
N GLN A 431 9.00 -8.41 40.80
CA GLN A 431 10.18 -7.52 40.73
C GLN A 431 11.51 -8.29 40.73
N LEU A 432 11.59 -9.43 41.43
CA LEU A 432 12.74 -10.32 41.36
C LEU A 432 12.90 -10.96 39.99
N GLU A 433 11.79 -11.39 39.36
CA GLU A 433 11.80 -11.95 38.00
C GLU A 433 12.20 -10.90 36.94
N GLU A 434 11.73 -9.66 37.07
CA GLU A 434 12.17 -8.54 36.23
C GLU A 434 13.69 -8.29 36.33
N LEU A 435 14.27 -8.43 37.53
CA LEU A 435 15.73 -8.34 37.71
C LEU A 435 16.48 -9.51 37.10
N GLU A 436 15.95 -10.75 37.20
CA GLU A 436 16.54 -11.92 36.52
C GLU A 436 16.61 -11.70 35.01
N GLY A 437 15.53 -11.18 34.41
CA GLY A 437 15.48 -10.87 32.98
C GLY A 437 16.43 -9.74 32.55
N LYS A 438 16.79 -8.83 33.46
CA LYS A 438 17.67 -7.70 33.18
C LYS A 438 19.15 -8.05 33.17
N PHE A 439 19.56 -9.09 33.91
CA PHE A 439 20.97 -9.50 34.05
C PHE A 439 21.21 -10.98 33.68
N PRO A 440 20.90 -11.42 32.45
CA PRO A 440 20.98 -12.82 32.06
C PRO A 440 22.42 -13.35 31.96
N ASP A 441 23.41 -12.48 31.75
CA ASP A 441 24.81 -12.85 31.50
C ASP A 441 25.66 -13.02 32.79
N PHE A 442 25.05 -12.90 33.97
CA PHE A 442 25.75 -12.92 35.26
C PHE A 442 25.21 -14.01 36.20
N ASP A 443 25.73 -15.23 36.08
CA ASP A 443 25.31 -16.40 36.88
C ASP A 443 25.33 -16.17 38.41
N GLN A 444 26.27 -15.35 38.90
CA GLN A 444 26.36 -14.99 40.31
C GLN A 444 25.13 -14.18 40.79
N PHE A 445 24.51 -13.37 39.92
CA PHE A 445 23.30 -12.60 40.24
C PHE A 445 22.08 -13.52 40.29
N LEU A 446 21.99 -14.47 39.37
CA LEU A 446 20.91 -15.45 39.35
C LEU A 446 20.90 -16.30 40.63
N THR A 447 22.07 -16.69 41.13
CA THR A 447 22.19 -17.42 42.40
C THR A 447 21.67 -16.58 43.58
N GLN A 448 22.06 -15.30 43.66
CA GLN A 448 21.60 -14.40 44.74
C GLN A 448 20.10 -14.10 44.64
N LEU A 449 19.55 -13.95 43.44
CA LEU A 449 18.11 -13.73 43.23
C LEU A 449 17.28 -14.96 43.64
N ALA A 450 17.79 -16.17 43.38
CA ALA A 450 17.14 -17.40 43.81
C ALA A 450 17.09 -17.52 45.35
N GLU A 451 18.20 -17.26 46.04
CA GLU A 451 18.25 -17.24 47.51
C GLU A 451 17.29 -16.19 48.10
N ARG A 452 17.19 -15.02 47.45
CA ARG A 452 16.30 -13.94 47.88
C ARG A 452 14.83 -14.24 47.62
N ARG A 453 14.50 -14.93 46.53
CA ARG A 453 13.15 -15.45 46.26
C ARG A 453 12.69 -16.36 47.38
N GLU A 454 13.52 -17.31 47.81
CA GLU A 454 13.24 -18.20 48.94
C GLU A 454 13.02 -17.39 50.24
N THR A 455 13.91 -16.45 50.52
CA THR A 455 13.81 -15.56 51.70
C THR A 455 12.49 -14.78 51.73
N VAL A 456 12.04 -14.24 50.59
CA VAL A 456 10.77 -13.51 50.47
C VAL A 456 9.59 -14.43 50.78
N TYR A 457 9.55 -15.63 50.19
CA TYR A 457 8.49 -16.60 50.44
C TYR A 457 8.40 -16.98 51.92
N GLU A 458 9.54 -17.33 52.54
CA GLU A 458 9.58 -17.74 53.95
C GLU A 458 9.11 -16.61 54.88
N ALA A 459 9.53 -15.37 54.62
CA ALA A 459 9.17 -14.23 55.46
C ALA A 459 7.67 -13.92 55.44
N PHE A 460 7.05 -13.90 54.24
CA PHE A 460 5.60 -13.68 54.12
C PHE A 460 4.79 -14.85 54.68
N GLU A 461 5.25 -16.09 54.49
CA GLU A 461 4.52 -17.25 55.01
C GLU A 461 4.59 -17.31 56.54
N SER A 462 5.76 -17.02 57.13
CA SER A 462 5.90 -16.86 58.59
C SER A 462 4.98 -15.76 59.14
N ARG A 463 4.92 -14.60 58.47
CA ARG A 463 4.01 -13.50 58.85
C ARG A 463 2.54 -13.91 58.75
N LYS A 464 2.17 -14.62 57.69
CA LYS A 464 0.81 -15.14 57.47
C LYS A 464 0.39 -16.09 58.58
N VAL A 465 1.24 -17.05 58.93
CA VAL A 465 1.02 -17.99 60.04
C VAL A 465 0.84 -17.23 61.37
N SER A 466 1.68 -16.22 61.63
CA SER A 466 1.57 -15.38 62.83
C SER A 466 0.23 -14.63 62.91
N LEU A 467 -0.23 -14.03 61.80
CA LEU A 467 -1.52 -13.33 61.75
C LEU A 467 -2.71 -14.27 61.95
N VAL A 468 -2.68 -15.46 61.34
CA VAL A 468 -3.72 -16.48 61.53
C VAL A 468 -3.76 -16.94 63.00
N ALA A 469 -2.60 -17.17 63.60
CA ALA A 469 -2.51 -17.54 65.01
C ALA A 469 -3.07 -16.44 65.95
N ALA A 470 -2.69 -15.17 65.72
CA ALA A 470 -3.20 -14.04 66.50
C ALA A 470 -4.72 -13.87 66.37
N ARG A 471 -5.26 -14.05 65.15
CA ARG A 471 -6.71 -14.04 64.87
C ARG A 471 -7.43 -15.14 65.63
N ASN A 472 -6.93 -16.37 65.56
CA ASN A 472 -7.51 -17.52 66.26
C ASN A 472 -7.48 -17.35 67.78
N GLN A 473 -6.40 -16.79 68.33
CA GLN A 473 -6.28 -16.50 69.76
C GLN A 473 -7.31 -15.44 70.20
N ARG A 474 -7.47 -14.37 69.41
CA ARG A 474 -8.47 -13.31 69.68
C ARG A 474 -9.90 -13.86 69.64
N ALA A 475 -10.24 -14.64 68.61
CA ALA A 475 -11.55 -15.28 68.50
C ALA A 475 -11.82 -16.21 69.69
N SER A 476 -10.82 -16.96 70.13
CA SER A 476 -10.95 -17.85 71.30
C SER A 476 -11.17 -17.08 72.61
N ALA A 477 -10.48 -15.94 72.80
CA ALA A 477 -10.66 -15.08 73.96
C ALA A 477 -12.07 -14.43 74.00
N LEU A 478 -12.57 -13.99 72.84
CA LEU A 478 -13.94 -13.47 72.68
C LEU A 478 -14.98 -14.54 73.02
N ALA A 479 -14.82 -15.75 72.48
CA ALA A 479 -15.73 -16.87 72.75
C ALA A 479 -15.80 -17.23 74.24
N GLN A 480 -14.64 -17.40 74.90
CA GLN A 480 -14.59 -17.69 76.34
C GLN A 480 -15.22 -16.57 77.18
N SER A 481 -15.05 -15.30 76.77
CA SER A 481 -15.71 -14.17 77.43
C SER A 481 -17.23 -14.23 77.30
N ALA A 482 -17.74 -14.50 76.08
CA ALA A 482 -19.17 -14.63 75.83
C ALA A 482 -19.79 -15.82 76.57
N GLU A 483 -19.12 -16.97 76.65
CA GLU A 483 -19.58 -18.12 77.43
C GLU A 483 -19.80 -17.78 78.92
N ARG A 484 -18.92 -16.96 79.51
CA ARG A 484 -19.08 -16.50 80.90
C ARG A 484 -20.29 -15.59 81.05
N ILE A 485 -20.55 -14.73 80.06
CA ILE A 485 -21.74 -13.86 80.04
C ILE A 485 -23.01 -14.70 79.89
N ILE A 486 -23.02 -15.70 79.01
CA ILE A 486 -24.15 -16.62 78.82
C ILE A 486 -24.49 -17.36 80.14
N LYS A 487 -23.48 -17.81 80.90
CA LYS A 487 -23.72 -18.40 82.24
C LYS A 487 -24.35 -17.41 83.22
N ALA A 488 -23.95 -16.15 83.19
CA ALA A 488 -24.55 -15.11 84.03
C ALA A 488 -26.01 -14.83 83.63
N VAL A 489 -26.28 -14.77 82.32
CA VAL A 489 -27.64 -14.67 81.76
C VAL A 489 -28.49 -15.85 82.22
N GLN A 490 -28.00 -17.09 82.10
CA GLN A 490 -28.69 -18.30 82.54
C GLN A 490 -29.09 -18.23 84.02
N ASN A 491 -28.17 -17.82 84.90
CA ASN A 491 -28.43 -17.67 86.33
C ASN A 491 -29.47 -16.57 86.64
N ARG A 492 -29.49 -15.48 85.85
CA ARG A 492 -30.45 -14.38 86.02
C ARG A 492 -31.84 -14.79 85.60
N LEU A 493 -31.96 -15.53 84.49
CA LEU A 493 -33.22 -16.03 83.96
C LEU A 493 -33.95 -16.96 84.93
N GLY A 494 -33.22 -17.81 85.67
CA GLY A 494 -33.81 -18.71 86.68
C GLY A 494 -34.50 -18.01 87.86
N ARG A 495 -34.37 -16.68 87.98
CA ARG A 495 -35.03 -15.86 89.01
C ARG A 495 -36.26 -15.09 88.49
N LEU A 496 -36.53 -15.15 87.20
CA LEU A 496 -37.67 -14.46 86.59
C LEU A 496 -38.92 -15.33 86.71
N GLU A 497 -40.08 -14.69 86.89
CA GLU A 497 -41.32 -15.39 87.27
C GLU A 497 -42.37 -15.42 86.17
N THR A 498 -42.18 -14.65 85.09
CA THR A 498 -43.11 -14.63 83.96
C THR A 498 -42.41 -14.75 82.61
N LEU A 499 -43.14 -15.25 81.62
CA LEU A 499 -42.65 -15.34 80.24
C LEU A 499 -42.40 -13.94 79.64
N ALA A 500 -43.17 -12.94 80.07
CA ALA A 500 -42.97 -11.55 79.66
C ALA A 500 -41.61 -11.02 80.17
N ASP A 501 -41.24 -11.33 81.42
CA ASP A 501 -39.95 -10.92 81.98
C ASP A 501 -38.75 -11.57 81.27
N ILE A 502 -38.86 -12.86 80.94
CA ILE A 502 -37.81 -13.58 80.17
C ILE A 502 -37.63 -12.96 78.79
N ASN A 503 -38.73 -12.70 78.07
CA ASN A 503 -38.66 -12.09 76.74
C ASN A 503 -38.18 -10.63 76.80
N GLY A 504 -38.61 -9.86 77.80
CA GLY A 504 -38.14 -8.49 78.04
C GLY A 504 -36.63 -8.44 78.34
N TYR A 505 -36.14 -9.38 79.15
CA TYR A 505 -34.71 -9.52 79.43
C TYR A 505 -33.90 -9.82 78.15
N PHE A 506 -34.34 -10.75 77.30
CA PHE A 506 -33.66 -11.03 76.03
C PHE A 506 -33.79 -9.91 74.99
N ALA A 507 -34.80 -9.06 75.09
CA ALA A 507 -35.02 -7.96 74.17
C ALA A 507 -34.16 -6.73 74.52
N ALA A 508 -33.93 -6.46 75.81
CA ALA A 508 -33.37 -5.18 76.25
C ALA A 508 -32.17 -5.27 77.22
N ASP A 509 -31.80 -6.45 77.72
CA ASP A 509 -30.67 -6.56 78.67
C ASP A 509 -29.31 -6.45 77.98
N MET A 510 -28.43 -5.64 78.57
CA MET A 510 -27.09 -5.37 78.04
C MET A 510 -26.21 -6.62 77.93
N LEU A 511 -26.40 -7.64 78.78
CA LEU A 511 -25.60 -8.87 78.71
C LEU A 511 -25.95 -9.70 77.48
N VAL A 512 -27.23 -9.77 77.13
CA VAL A 512 -27.70 -10.48 75.93
C VAL A 512 -27.19 -9.77 74.68
N GLU A 513 -27.27 -8.44 74.66
CA GLU A 513 -26.77 -7.64 73.54
C GLU A 513 -25.25 -7.76 73.39
N LYS A 514 -24.51 -7.79 74.49
CA LYS A 514 -23.05 -8.01 74.47
C LYS A 514 -22.66 -9.38 73.90
N VAL A 515 -23.45 -10.43 74.14
CA VAL A 515 -23.24 -11.74 73.52
C VAL A 515 -23.51 -11.68 72.02
N ARG A 516 -24.61 -11.03 71.59
CA ARG A 516 -24.90 -10.84 70.15
C ARG A 516 -23.80 -10.04 69.44
N GLN A 517 -23.31 -8.97 70.07
CA GLN A 517 -22.17 -8.21 69.56
C GLN A 517 -20.92 -9.08 69.44
N THR A 518 -20.65 -9.94 70.43
CA THR A 518 -19.49 -10.86 70.36
C THR A 518 -19.64 -11.90 69.24
N VAL A 519 -20.87 -12.35 68.93
CA VAL A 519 -21.15 -13.21 67.76
C VAL A 519 -20.82 -12.46 66.47
N GLN A 520 -21.25 -11.19 66.35
CA GLN A 520 -20.90 -10.36 65.19
C GLN A 520 -19.38 -10.14 65.08
N ASP A 521 -18.69 -9.86 66.19
CA ASP A 521 -17.23 -9.68 66.21
C ASP A 521 -16.48 -10.97 65.76
N LEU A 522 -17.02 -12.15 66.06
CA LEU A 522 -16.46 -13.44 65.60
C LEU A 522 -16.70 -13.68 64.10
N LEU A 523 -17.89 -13.31 63.59
CA LEU A 523 -18.18 -13.35 62.16
C LEU A 523 -17.26 -12.40 61.38
N ASP A 524 -17.03 -11.19 61.89
CA ASP A 524 -16.13 -10.20 61.28
C ASP A 524 -14.66 -10.67 61.29
N LEU A 525 -14.25 -11.48 62.27
CA LEU A 525 -12.96 -12.16 62.30
C LEU A 525 -12.88 -13.39 61.38
N GLY A 526 -14.00 -13.82 60.79
CA GLY A 526 -14.10 -15.01 59.95
C GLY A 526 -14.10 -16.34 60.69
N ASP A 527 -14.39 -16.35 62.01
CA ASP A 527 -14.54 -17.58 62.81
C ASP A 527 -16.04 -17.90 62.99
N THR A 528 -16.64 -18.43 61.92
CA THR A 528 -18.09 -18.73 61.86
C THR A 528 -18.50 -19.84 62.82
N VAL A 529 -17.61 -20.81 63.06
CA VAL A 529 -17.90 -21.97 63.93
C VAL A 529 -18.17 -21.50 65.36
N LYS A 530 -17.29 -20.67 65.94
CA LYS A 530 -17.49 -20.16 67.30
C LYS A 530 -18.65 -19.19 67.39
N ALA A 531 -18.92 -18.42 66.34
CA ALA A 531 -20.07 -17.53 66.27
C ALA A 531 -21.39 -18.33 66.36
N ASP A 532 -21.51 -19.38 65.55
CA ASP A 532 -22.68 -20.27 65.51
C ASP A 532 -22.89 -21.01 66.84
N GLU A 533 -21.80 -21.48 67.47
CA GLU A 533 -21.85 -22.12 68.79
C GLU A 533 -22.42 -21.19 69.86
N LEU A 534 -21.93 -19.94 69.95
CA LEU A 534 -22.42 -18.96 70.92
C LEU A 534 -23.88 -18.58 70.66
N GLN A 535 -24.25 -18.37 69.40
CA GLN A 535 -25.63 -18.04 69.03
C GLN A 535 -26.59 -19.16 69.40
N SER A 536 -26.20 -20.41 69.10
CA SER A 536 -26.96 -21.61 69.47
C SER A 536 -27.13 -21.70 70.98
N ARG A 537 -26.05 -21.50 71.74
CA ARG A 537 -26.06 -21.61 73.20
C ARG A 537 -26.90 -20.52 73.87
N LEU A 538 -26.88 -19.29 73.35
CA LEU A 538 -27.74 -18.20 73.82
C LEU A 538 -29.22 -18.51 73.59
N LYS A 539 -29.55 -19.11 72.44
CA LYS A 539 -30.92 -19.58 72.13
C LYS A 539 -31.34 -20.71 73.07
N THR A 540 -30.49 -21.71 73.27
CA THR A 540 -30.76 -22.83 74.20
C THR A 540 -31.03 -22.33 75.62
N VAL A 541 -30.23 -21.39 76.13
CA VAL A 541 -30.44 -20.80 77.47
C VAL A 541 -31.81 -20.11 77.59
N LYS A 542 -32.30 -19.47 76.52
CA LYS A 542 -33.66 -18.89 76.50
C LYS A 542 -34.73 -19.97 76.57
N GLU A 543 -34.61 -20.99 75.72
CA GLU A 543 -35.58 -22.08 75.60
C GLU A 543 -35.67 -22.89 76.90
N ASP A 544 -34.52 -23.18 77.53
CA ASP A 544 -34.44 -23.86 78.82
C ASP A 544 -35.08 -23.05 79.94
N ALA A 545 -34.84 -21.73 79.99
CA ALA A 545 -35.47 -20.87 80.99
C ALA A 545 -37.00 -20.82 80.84
N VAL A 546 -37.52 -20.77 79.61
CA VAL A 546 -38.96 -20.82 79.34
C VAL A 546 -39.55 -22.17 79.74
N ARG A 547 -38.85 -23.28 79.45
CA ARG A 547 -39.27 -24.63 79.85
C ARG A 547 -39.30 -24.76 81.38
N GLN A 548 -38.22 -24.38 82.07
CA GLN A 548 -38.16 -24.41 83.54
C GLN A 548 -39.25 -23.56 84.20
N LEU A 549 -39.60 -22.41 83.61
CA LEU A 549 -40.70 -21.58 84.08
C LEU A 549 -42.05 -22.29 83.93
N LYS A 550 -42.31 -22.95 82.79
CA LYS A 550 -43.52 -23.74 82.56
C LYS A 550 -43.61 -24.90 83.55
N ASP A 551 -42.52 -25.65 83.71
CA ASP A 551 -42.45 -26.77 84.66
C ASP A 551 -42.75 -26.27 86.10
N ARG A 552 -42.20 -25.11 86.50
CA ARG A 552 -42.50 -24.47 87.79
C ARG A 552 -43.96 -24.04 87.89
N ALA A 553 -44.53 -23.45 86.84
CA ALA A 553 -45.93 -23.01 86.83
C ALA A 553 -46.94 -24.16 86.83
N GLU A 554 -46.63 -25.30 86.20
CA GLU A 554 -47.46 -26.50 86.22
C GLU A 554 -47.42 -27.21 87.59
N LEU A 555 -46.30 -27.11 88.32
CA LEU A 555 -46.12 -27.66 89.67
C LEU A 555 -46.89 -26.88 90.77
N PHE A 556 -47.22 -25.60 90.57
CA PHE A 556 -47.89 -24.73 91.55
C PHE A 556 -49.22 -24.15 91.00
N THR A 557 -50.37 -24.59 91.55
CA THR A 557 -51.69 -23.97 91.29
C THR A 557 -52.17 -23.24 92.54
N ASP A 558 -52.71 -22.01 92.36
CA ASP A 558 -53.17 -21.07 93.39
C ASP A 558 -52.17 -20.69 94.49
N GLY A 559 -51.37 -19.65 94.24
CA GLY A 559 -50.75 -18.86 95.31
C GLY A 559 -49.67 -19.57 96.14
N GLY A 560 -49.10 -20.67 95.66
CA GLY A 560 -47.86 -21.24 96.20
C GLY A 560 -47.99 -22.06 97.48
N GLN A 561 -49.17 -22.58 97.82
CA GLN A 561 -49.35 -23.42 99.02
C GLN A 561 -49.66 -24.92 98.76
N ALA A 562 -49.59 -25.42 97.53
CA ALA A 562 -49.64 -26.87 97.28
C ALA A 562 -48.84 -27.32 96.04
N LEU A 563 -47.99 -28.34 96.23
CA LEU A 563 -47.36 -29.12 95.16
C LEU A 563 -48.40 -30.09 94.59
N LYS A 564 -48.69 -29.98 93.30
CA LYS A 564 -49.56 -30.92 92.60
C LYS A 564 -48.75 -32.16 92.21
N PHE A 565 -48.68 -33.15 93.10
CA PHE A 565 -48.35 -34.51 92.68
C PHE A 565 -49.61 -35.16 92.11
N GLY A 566 -49.60 -35.45 90.82
CA GLY A 566 -50.68 -36.16 90.14
C GLY A 566 -50.13 -37.18 89.16
N SER A 567 -50.15 -38.44 89.62
CA SER A 567 -50.13 -39.73 88.90
C SER A 567 -49.00 -40.02 87.90
#